data_AF-A0AAE6BFN1-F1
#
_entry.id   AF-A0AAE6BFN1-F1
#
_cell.length_a   1.000
_cell.length_b   1.000
_cell.length_c   1.000
_cell.angle_alpha   90.00
_cell.angle_beta   90.00
_cell.angle_gamma   90.00
#
_symmetry.space_group_name_H-M   'P 1'
#
loop_
_entity.id
_entity.type
_entity.pdbx_description
1 polymer ?
#
loop_
_entity_poly.entity_id
_entity_poly.type
_entity_poly.pdbx_seq_one_letter_code
_entity_poly.pdbx_strand_id
1 'polypeptide(L)'
;MSGGEKSQSTSTLRSIIRNALEELERDGEIVICSSSPNHITDFLNDRLQVLTPTDTITSVELAGLRSLVYHAINDKRFFDWEMPTLTGLTAEEFANLAAKLPTG
;
A
#
# COMPACT_ATOMS: atom_id res chain seq x y z
N MET A 1 14.63 -12.53 -3.60
CA MET A 1 15.00 -11.48 -2.64
C MET A 1 14.51 -10.16 -3.18
N SER A 2 13.40 -9.61 -2.69
CA SER A 2 13.05 -8.19 -2.89
C SER A 2 12.07 -7.77 -1.80
N GLY A 3 12.60 -7.18 -0.73
CA GLY A 3 11.87 -6.76 0.47
C GLY A 3 11.91 -5.25 0.67
N GLY A 4 11.87 -4.47 -0.42
CA GLY A 4 12.13 -3.03 -0.39
C GLY A 4 10.94 -2.12 -0.06
N GLU A 5 9.71 -2.48 -0.44
CA GLU A 5 8.57 -1.53 -0.37
C GLU A 5 7.78 -1.61 0.95
N LYS A 6 7.87 -2.72 1.70
CA LYS A 6 7.28 -2.82 3.06
C LYS A 6 7.93 -1.87 4.08
N SER A 7 9.08 -1.28 3.77
CA SER A 7 9.91 -0.55 4.73
C SER A 7 9.63 0.96 4.81
N GLN A 8 8.90 1.55 3.86
CA GLN A 8 8.73 3.02 3.79
C GLN A 8 7.48 3.54 4.53
N SER A 9 6.35 2.83 4.47
CA SER A 9 5.12 3.23 5.21
C SER A 9 5.22 2.92 6.71
N THR A 10 5.79 1.75 7.04
CA THR A 10 6.01 1.28 8.42
C THR A 10 7.00 2.15 9.19
N SER A 11 8.06 2.61 8.52
CA SER A 11 9.02 3.54 9.13
C SER A 11 8.41 4.91 9.39
N THR A 12 7.43 5.35 8.59
CA THR A 12 6.80 6.67 8.76
C THR A 12 5.89 6.70 9.99
N LEU A 13 4.97 5.73 10.15
CA LEU A 13 4.06 5.69 11.32
C LEU A 13 4.81 5.49 12.64
N ARG A 14 5.76 4.56 12.66
CA ARG A 14 6.62 4.31 13.82
C ARG A 14 7.37 5.58 14.25
N SER A 15 7.89 6.33 13.29
CA SER A 15 8.59 7.60 13.56
C SER A 15 7.65 8.65 14.14
N ILE A 16 6.41 8.76 13.61
CA ILE A 16 5.39 9.69 14.10
C ILE A 16 5.03 9.36 15.55
N ILE A 17 4.76 8.09 15.86
CA ILE A 17 4.41 7.65 17.22
C ILE A 17 5.55 7.97 18.19
N ARG A 18 6.80 7.66 17.82
CA ARG A 18 7.96 7.94 18.67
C ARG A 18 8.07 9.43 18.96
N ASN A 19 8.03 10.27 17.93
CA ASN A 19 8.17 11.71 18.09
C ASN A 19 7.04 12.27 18.98
N ALA A 20 5.80 11.83 18.80
CA ALA A 20 4.69 12.26 19.64
C ALA A 20 4.87 11.87 21.11
N LEU A 21 5.37 10.66 21.38
CA LEU A 21 5.67 10.22 22.75
C LEU A 21 6.80 11.04 23.39
N GLU A 22 7.85 11.35 22.63
CA GLU A 22 8.95 12.22 23.09
C GLU A 22 8.47 13.65 23.38
N GLU A 23 7.56 14.19 22.56
CA GLU A 23 6.96 15.50 22.77
C GLU A 23 6.09 15.52 24.04
N LEU A 24 5.21 14.53 24.21
CA LEU A 24 4.36 14.42 25.39
C LEU A 24 5.16 14.23 26.69
N GLU A 25 6.26 13.48 26.64
CA GLU A 25 7.14 13.32 27.79
C GLU A 25 7.87 14.63 28.12
N ARG A 26 8.40 15.32 27.11
CA ARG A 26 9.06 16.62 27.27
C ARG A 26 8.12 17.68 27.84
N ASP A 27 6.86 17.66 27.41
CA ASP A 27 5.84 18.61 27.85
C ASP A 27 5.27 18.23 29.25
N GLY A 28 5.69 17.09 29.81
CA GLY A 28 5.31 16.63 31.15
C GLY A 28 3.92 16.00 31.24
N GLU A 29 3.29 15.75 30.09
CA GLU A 29 1.97 15.11 29.99
C GLU A 29 2.03 13.61 30.34
N ILE A 30 3.15 12.96 30.01
CA ILE A 30 3.43 11.57 30.36
C ILE A 30 4.85 11.44 30.92
N VAL A 31 5.14 10.31 31.58
CA VAL A 31 6.50 9.91 31.97
C VAL A 31 6.75 8.50 31.46
N ILE A 32 7.79 8.33 30.66
CA ILE A 32 8.13 7.03 30.08
C ILE A 32 9.17 6.35 30.97
N CYS A 33 8.69 5.45 31.84
CA CYS A 33 9.56 4.69 32.74
C CYS A 33 10.32 3.53 32.06
N SER A 34 10.02 3.26 30.78
CA SER A 34 10.67 2.18 30.04
C SER A 34 12.10 2.55 29.68
N SER A 35 13.05 1.65 29.93
CA SER A 35 14.44 1.78 29.44
C SER A 35 14.58 1.57 27.93
N SER A 36 13.49 1.16 27.26
CA SER A 36 13.42 1.00 25.81
C SER A 36 12.20 1.74 25.25
N PRO A 37 12.37 2.99 24.77
CA PRO A 37 11.30 3.78 24.13
C PRO A 37 10.77 3.13 22.84
N ASN A 38 11.62 2.35 22.17
CA ASN A 38 11.25 1.62 20.96
C ASN A 38 10.16 0.58 21.23
N HIS A 39 10.14 -0.04 22.41
CA HIS A 39 9.17 -1.10 22.71
C HIS A 39 7.72 -0.58 22.77
N ILE A 40 7.53 0.61 23.36
CA ILE A 40 6.21 1.27 23.41
C ILE A 40 5.80 1.70 22.00
N THR A 41 6.73 2.26 21.24
CA THR A 41 6.50 2.67 19.85
C THR A 41 6.08 1.49 18.97
N ASP A 42 6.78 0.36 19.09
CA ASP A 42 6.51 -0.85 18.31
C ASP A 42 5.14 -1.45 18.67
N PHE A 43 4.84 -1.54 19.96
CA PHE A 43 3.54 -2.01 20.44
C PHE A 43 2.39 -1.18 19.88
N LEU A 44 2.50 0.16 19.91
CA LEU A 44 1.46 1.05 19.40
C LEU A 44 1.35 0.96 17.88
N ASN A 45 2.47 0.93 17.17
CA ASN A 45 2.49 0.78 15.72
C ASN A 45 1.74 -0.51 15.29
N ASP A 46 2.01 -1.64 15.95
CA ASP A 46 1.39 -2.92 15.62
C ASP A 46 -0.12 -2.90 15.86
N ARG A 47 -0.58 -2.21 16.92
CA ARG A 47 -2.02 -2.07 17.21
C ARG A 47 -2.74 -1.15 16.23
N LEU A 48 -2.09 -0.08 15.80
CA LEU A 48 -2.67 0.87 14.87
C LEU A 48 -2.71 0.33 13.43
N GLN A 49 -1.75 -0.51 13.04
CA GLN A 49 -1.77 -1.16 11.71
C GLN A 49 -2.99 -2.05 11.48
N VAL A 50 -3.58 -2.63 12.54
CA VAL A 50 -4.81 -3.43 12.43
C VAL A 50 -6.02 -2.57 12.06
N LEU A 51 -5.98 -1.28 12.37
CA LEU A 51 -7.09 -0.34 12.21
C LEU A 51 -6.97 0.55 10.97
N THR A 52 -5.80 0.59 10.33
CA THR A 52 -5.58 1.35 9.11
C THR A 52 -5.76 0.38 7.93
N PRO A 53 -6.86 0.47 7.16
CA PRO A 53 -6.92 -0.19 5.87
C PRO A 53 -5.70 0.29 5.07
N THR A 54 -4.92 -0.64 4.55
CA THR A 54 -3.85 -0.27 3.62
C THR A 54 -4.53 0.16 2.33
N ASP A 55 -4.84 1.46 2.19
CA ASP A 55 -5.47 2.04 0.99
C ASP A 55 -4.58 1.92 -0.26
N THR A 56 -3.37 1.40 -0.11
CA THR A 56 -2.42 1.17 -1.20
C THR A 56 -2.55 -0.24 -1.74
N ILE A 57 -2.85 -0.34 -3.04
CA ILE A 57 -2.78 -1.61 -3.78
C ILE A 57 -1.34 -2.12 -3.74
N THR A 58 -1.14 -3.32 -3.19
CA THR A 58 0.16 -3.96 -3.08
C THR A 58 0.71 -4.38 -4.45
N SER A 59 2.03 -4.60 -4.56
CA SER A 59 2.67 -5.02 -5.81
C SER A 59 2.11 -6.35 -6.34
N VAL A 60 1.68 -7.25 -5.44
CA VAL A 60 1.01 -8.52 -5.79
C VAL A 60 -0.39 -8.27 -6.35
N GLU A 61 -1.16 -7.38 -5.73
CA GLU A 61 -2.49 -7.01 -6.23
C GLU A 61 -2.41 -6.27 -7.58
N LEU A 62 -1.41 -5.41 -7.77
CA LEU A 62 -1.12 -4.78 -9.06
C LEU A 62 -0.74 -5.80 -10.14
N ALA A 63 0.03 -6.84 -9.79
CA ALA A 63 0.35 -7.94 -10.70
C ALA A 63 -0.89 -8.79 -11.05
N GLY A 64 -1.80 -8.95 -10.08
CA GLY A 64 -3.13 -9.54 -10.31
C GLY A 64 -3.96 -8.71 -11.29
N LEU A 65 -4.03 -7.40 -11.10
CA LEU A 65 -4.72 -6.47 -12.00
C LEU A 65 -4.13 -6.50 -13.41
N ARG A 66 -2.80 -6.53 -13.54
CA ARG A 66 -2.13 -6.71 -14.83
C ARG A 66 -2.59 -7.97 -15.55
N SER A 67 -2.64 -9.09 -14.83
CA SER A 67 -3.06 -10.37 -15.37
C SER A 67 -4.54 -10.35 -15.79
N LEU A 68 -5.40 -9.71 -14.99
CA LEU A 68 -6.81 -9.52 -15.30
C LEU A 68 -7.00 -8.70 -16.58
N VAL A 69 -6.28 -7.58 -16.73
CA VAL A 69 -6.37 -6.74 -17.94
C VAL A 69 -5.92 -7.52 -19.18
N TYR A 70 -4.81 -8.26 -19.11
CA TYR A 70 -4.37 -9.09 -20.23
C TYR A 70 -5.33 -10.22 -20.58
N HIS A 71 -6.01 -10.78 -19.58
CA HIS A 71 -7.05 -11.78 -19.82
C HIS A 71 -8.26 -11.14 -20.52
N ALA A 72 -8.73 -10.00 -20.01
CA ALA A 72 -9.87 -9.28 -20.54
C ALA A 72 -9.67 -8.90 -22.01
N ILE A 73 -8.54 -8.29 -22.39
CA ILE A 73 -8.31 -7.85 -23.78
C ILE A 73 -8.16 -9.01 -24.78
N ASN A 74 -7.80 -10.21 -24.32
CA ASN A 74 -7.64 -11.39 -25.16
C ASN A 74 -8.95 -12.17 -25.35
N ASP A 75 -9.95 -11.95 -24.49
CA ASP A 75 -11.28 -12.54 -24.64
C ASP A 75 -12.25 -11.54 -25.28
N LYS A 76 -12.60 -11.77 -26.55
CA LYS A 76 -13.54 -10.93 -27.31
C LYS A 76 -14.97 -10.91 -26.75
N ARG A 77 -15.31 -11.83 -25.84
CA ARG A 77 -16.59 -11.80 -25.11
C ARG A 77 -16.54 -10.85 -23.91
N PHE A 78 -15.33 -10.58 -23.41
CA PHE A 78 -15.08 -9.76 -22.23
C PHE A 78 -14.69 -8.34 -22.62
N PHE A 79 -13.87 -8.19 -23.67
CA PHE A 79 -13.55 -6.90 -24.29
C PHE A 79 -14.35 -6.74 -25.59
N ASP A 80 -15.64 -6.48 -25.44
CA ASP A 80 -16.56 -6.24 -26.55
C ASP A 80 -16.63 -4.75 -26.93
N TRP A 81 -17.59 -4.40 -27.79
CA TRP A 81 -17.77 -3.05 -28.30
C TRP A 81 -18.17 -2.03 -27.23
N GLU A 82 -18.67 -2.45 -26.05
CA GLU A 82 -19.05 -1.55 -24.97
C GLU A 82 -17.84 -1.10 -24.14
N MET A 83 -16.83 -1.96 -23.98
CA MET A 83 -15.67 -1.68 -23.12
C MET A 83 -14.90 -0.41 -23.52
N PRO A 84 -14.56 -0.16 -24.79
CA PRO A 84 -13.96 1.11 -25.21
C PRO A 84 -14.86 2.32 -24.96
N THR A 85 -16.17 2.14 -25.06
CA THR A 85 -17.15 3.22 -24.84
C THR A 85 -17.27 3.58 -23.36
N LEU A 86 -17.29 2.57 -22.48
CA LEU A 86 -17.42 2.75 -21.02
C LEU A 86 -16.14 3.29 -20.38
N THR A 87 -14.99 2.87 -20.89
CA THR A 87 -13.69 3.17 -20.28
C THR A 87 -12.92 4.28 -20.98
N GLY A 88 -13.28 4.60 -22.22
CA GLY A 88 -12.55 5.54 -23.06
C GLY A 88 -11.20 5.02 -23.56
N LEU A 89 -10.89 3.75 -23.35
CA LEU A 89 -9.61 3.13 -23.73
C LEU A 89 -9.82 1.94 -24.67
N THR A 90 -9.02 1.88 -25.72
CA THR A 90 -8.93 0.75 -26.64
C THR A 90 -8.20 -0.44 -26.01
N ALA A 91 -8.35 -1.63 -26.60
CA ALA A 91 -7.62 -2.83 -26.17
C ALA A 91 -6.09 -2.62 -26.18
N GLU A 92 -5.58 -1.86 -27.16
CA GLU A 92 -4.16 -1.52 -27.27
C GLU A 92 -3.73 -0.59 -26.13
N GLU A 93 -4.53 0.42 -25.79
CA GLU A 93 -4.25 1.32 -24.66
C GLU A 93 -4.30 0.60 -23.32
N PHE A 94 -5.22 -0.37 -23.15
CA PHE A 94 -5.22 -1.25 -21.98
C PHE A 94 -3.99 -2.16 -21.93
N ALA A 95 -3.53 -2.70 -23.06
CA ALA A 95 -2.30 -3.47 -23.11
C ALA A 95 -1.08 -2.63 -22.69
N ASN A 96 -1.02 -1.38 -23.16
CA ASN A 96 0.00 -0.41 -22.80
C ASN A 96 -0.07 0.00 -21.32
N LEU A 97 -1.26 0.09 -20.74
CA LEU A 97 -1.45 0.35 -19.32
C LEU A 97 -1.02 -0.85 -18.46
N ALA A 98 -1.43 -2.07 -18.85
CA ALA A 98 -1.02 -3.30 -18.18
C ALA A 98 0.50 -3.52 -18.22
N ALA A 99 1.17 -3.09 -19.30
CA ALA A 99 2.62 -3.16 -19.42
C ALA A 99 3.37 -2.27 -18.41
N LYS A 100 2.72 -1.23 -17.88
CA LYS A 100 3.28 -0.35 -16.83
C LYS A 100 3.14 -0.93 -15.43
N LEU A 101 2.32 -1.97 -15.26
CA LEU A 101 2.09 -2.63 -13.97
C LEU A 101 3.18 -3.69 -13.71
N PRO A 102 3.51 -3.97 -12.43
CA PRO A 102 4.50 -4.99 -12.06
C PRO A 102 4.06 -6.40 -12.48
N THR A 103 5.04 -7.26 -12.74
CA THR A 103 4.83 -8.66 -13.17
C THR A 103 4.58 -9.64 -12.03
N GLY A 104 4.72 -9.19 -10.77
CA GLY A 104 4.76 -10.04 -9.57
C GLY A 104 6.18 -10.39 -9.16
#